data_AF-A0A015LRV2-F1
#
_entry.id   AF-A0A015LRV2-F1
#
_cell.length_a   1.000
_cell.length_b   1.000
_cell.length_c   1.000
_cell.angle_alpha   90.00
_cell.angle_beta   90.00
_cell.angle_gamma   90.00
#
_symmetry.space_group_name_H-M   'P 1'
#
loop_
_entity.id
_entity.type
_entity.pdbx_description
1 polymer ?
#
loop_
_entity_poly.entity_id
_entity_poly.type
_entity_poly.pdbx_seq_one_letter_code
_entity_poly.pdbx_strand_id
1 'polypeptide(L)'
;MGATFCVNNEPHLSAQANLSLWPSSTRSELVAIFMALLTAPMNAIINIYTDSQNAICMINNHHNKSGRKLLKQTNSLILLKINILLQEKKMELILEKVKRYSGDAMNEMADELAKSTGNSNHYFNNRFNYSNRTIPIEYNLRKFIKTLMNTRVAAEWSILKTNEYETPIDWNITWNLIHRYKGFNCISVKKHWHLIFITKLFAKLLPIGTILLQRKPDIYKDFV
;
A
#
# COMPACT_ATOMS: atom_id res chain seq x y z
N MET A 1 4.50 -18.13 -3.07
CA MET A 1 4.19 -17.80 -4.48
C MET A 1 5.53 -17.57 -5.16
N GLY A 2 5.86 -18.36 -6.18
CA GLY A 2 7.13 -18.27 -6.88
C GLY A 2 7.09 -17.23 -8.00
N ALA A 3 8.23 -16.65 -8.29
CA ALA A 3 8.53 -15.89 -9.51
C ALA A 3 9.68 -16.59 -10.22
N THR A 4 9.55 -16.75 -11.53
CA THR A 4 10.50 -17.50 -12.36
C THR A 4 10.63 -16.86 -13.72
N PHE A 5 11.81 -16.94 -14.31
CA PHE A 5 11.99 -16.67 -15.74
C PHE A 5 12.87 -17.75 -16.34
N CYS A 6 12.67 -17.99 -17.64
CA CYS A 6 13.48 -18.88 -18.47
C CYS A 6 13.95 -18.11 -19.69
N VAL A 7 15.15 -18.42 -20.18
CA VAL A 7 15.65 -17.89 -21.45
C VAL A 7 15.29 -18.83 -22.59
N ASN A 8 14.78 -18.27 -23.69
CA ASN A 8 14.41 -19.03 -24.88
C ASN A 8 15.60 -19.87 -25.37
N ASN A 9 15.34 -21.14 -25.68
CA ASN A 9 16.33 -22.12 -26.15
C ASN A 9 17.48 -22.43 -25.19
N GLU A 10 17.52 -21.82 -23.99
CA GLU A 10 18.52 -22.05 -22.97
C GLU A 10 17.85 -22.22 -21.59
N PRO A 11 17.08 -23.32 -21.37
CA PRO A 11 16.29 -23.50 -20.15
C PRO A 11 17.16 -23.62 -18.87
N HIS A 12 18.44 -23.98 -19.04
CA HIS A 12 19.43 -23.99 -17.97
C HIS A 12 19.77 -22.58 -17.46
N LEU A 13 19.55 -21.55 -18.27
CA LEU A 13 19.59 -20.15 -17.87
C LEU A 13 18.20 -19.71 -17.37
N SER A 14 17.80 -20.28 -16.25
CA SER A 14 16.58 -19.89 -15.53
C SER A 14 16.93 -19.49 -14.10
N ALA A 15 16.12 -18.62 -13.52
CA ALA A 15 16.21 -18.29 -12.11
C ALA A 15 14.84 -18.25 -11.47
N GLN A 16 14.81 -18.60 -10.19
CA GLN A 16 13.59 -18.70 -9.41
C GLN A 16 13.75 -18.05 -8.04
N ALA A 17 12.69 -17.40 -7.58
CA ALA A 17 12.64 -16.80 -6.27
C ALA A 17 11.23 -16.86 -5.67
N ASN A 18 11.17 -17.06 -4.37
CA ASN A 18 9.97 -17.10 -3.58
C ASN A 18 9.60 -15.69 -3.07
N LEU A 19 8.32 -15.34 -3.14
CA LEU A 19 7.80 -14.08 -2.62
C LEU A 19 7.14 -14.28 -1.25
N SER A 20 7.50 -13.44 -0.29
CA SER A 20 6.89 -13.36 1.04
C SER A 20 6.10 -12.07 1.28
N LEU A 21 5.33 -12.04 2.37
CA LEU A 21 4.57 -10.90 2.95
C LEU A 21 3.35 -10.42 2.15
N TRP A 22 3.51 -10.16 0.86
CA TRP A 22 2.46 -9.62 -0.02
C TRP A 22 2.30 -10.49 -1.29
N PRO A 23 1.84 -11.74 -1.18
CA PRO A 23 1.71 -12.62 -2.33
C PRO A 23 0.59 -12.13 -3.25
N SER A 24 0.91 -11.93 -4.53
CA SER A 24 -0.07 -11.72 -5.60
C SER A 24 0.53 -12.16 -6.94
N SER A 25 -0.30 -12.74 -7.81
CA SER A 25 0.17 -13.23 -9.12
C SER A 25 0.80 -12.12 -9.94
N THR A 26 0.22 -10.93 -9.97
CA THR A 26 0.83 -9.80 -10.69
C THR A 26 2.19 -9.40 -10.09
N ARG A 27 2.40 -9.55 -8.78
CA ARG A 27 3.70 -9.25 -8.16
C ARG A 27 4.75 -10.31 -8.49
N SER A 28 4.40 -11.60 -8.50
CA SER A 28 5.35 -12.64 -8.92
C SER A 28 5.82 -12.41 -10.36
N GLU A 29 4.91 -12.06 -11.25
CA GLU A 29 5.20 -11.72 -12.64
C GLU A 29 6.14 -10.50 -12.76
N LEU A 30 5.86 -9.43 -12.01
CA LEU A 30 6.75 -8.25 -11.99
C LEU A 30 8.15 -8.59 -11.44
N VAL A 31 8.25 -9.47 -10.44
CA VAL A 31 9.54 -9.91 -9.91
C VAL A 31 10.27 -10.82 -10.90
N ALA A 32 9.58 -11.69 -11.62
CA ALA A 32 10.15 -12.49 -12.70
C ALA A 32 10.77 -11.60 -13.79
N ILE A 33 10.02 -10.60 -14.27
CA ILE A 33 10.51 -9.60 -15.23
C ILE A 33 11.74 -8.88 -14.68
N PHE A 34 11.69 -8.43 -13.42
CA PHE A 34 12.83 -7.76 -12.80
C PHE A 34 14.08 -8.64 -12.74
N MET A 35 13.94 -9.92 -12.40
CA MET A 35 15.06 -10.87 -12.37
C MET A 35 15.65 -11.10 -13.77
N ALA A 36 14.82 -11.22 -14.81
CA ALA A 36 15.28 -11.35 -16.19
C ALA A 36 16.08 -10.11 -16.65
N LEU A 37 15.63 -8.90 -16.26
CA LEU A 37 16.34 -7.66 -16.57
C LEU A 37 17.69 -7.55 -15.82
N LEU A 38 17.81 -8.15 -14.64
CA LEU A 38 19.08 -8.17 -13.91
C LEU A 38 20.15 -8.97 -14.64
N THR A 39 19.78 -10.06 -15.31
CA THR A 39 20.72 -10.90 -16.08
C THR A 39 21.02 -10.34 -17.46
N ALA A 40 20.19 -9.44 -17.99
CA ALA A 40 20.38 -8.87 -19.31
C ALA A 40 21.59 -7.90 -19.39
N PRO A 41 22.29 -7.83 -20.55
CA PRO A 41 23.44 -6.94 -20.75
C PRO A 41 23.02 -5.49 -21.00
N MET A 42 23.95 -4.54 -20.77
CA MET A 42 23.71 -3.12 -21.02
C MET A 42 23.46 -2.81 -22.51
N ASN A 43 22.65 -1.78 -22.79
CA ASN A 43 22.26 -1.33 -24.13
C ASN A 43 21.56 -2.40 -24.99
N ALA A 44 20.94 -3.40 -24.36
CA ALA A 44 20.24 -4.47 -25.06
C ALA A 44 18.76 -4.14 -25.30
N ILE A 45 18.22 -4.71 -26.39
CA ILE A 45 16.79 -4.82 -26.62
C ILE A 45 16.35 -6.17 -26.06
N ILE A 46 15.37 -6.16 -25.15
CA ILE A 46 14.94 -7.33 -24.40
C ILE A 46 13.47 -7.59 -24.70
N ASN A 47 13.18 -8.76 -25.26
CA ASN A 47 11.82 -9.22 -25.51
C ASN A 47 11.43 -10.20 -24.41
N ILE A 48 10.42 -9.85 -23.62
CA ILE A 48 9.88 -10.72 -22.58
C ILE A 48 8.46 -11.12 -22.94
N TYR A 49 8.25 -12.42 -22.95
CA TYR A 49 6.97 -13.08 -23.18
C TYR A 49 6.34 -13.41 -21.83
N THR A 50 5.13 -12.91 -21.57
CA THR A 50 4.42 -13.16 -20.30
C THR A 50 2.92 -13.32 -20.54
N ASP A 51 2.27 -14.17 -19.75
CA ASP A 51 0.81 -14.29 -19.75
C ASP A 51 0.12 -13.22 -18.86
N SER A 52 0.88 -12.33 -18.22
CA SER A 52 0.34 -11.37 -17.26
C SER A 52 0.03 -10.02 -17.89
N GLN A 53 -1.18 -9.88 -18.42
CA GLN A 53 -1.65 -8.59 -18.96
C GLN A 53 -1.58 -7.45 -17.93
N ASN A 54 -1.80 -7.78 -16.65
CA ASN A 54 -1.71 -6.81 -15.56
C ASN A 54 -0.27 -6.31 -15.38
N ALA A 55 0.74 -7.19 -15.46
CA ALA A 55 2.14 -6.78 -15.35
C ALA A 55 2.54 -5.86 -16.52
N ILE A 56 2.17 -6.24 -17.75
CA ILE A 56 2.40 -5.43 -18.96
C ILE A 56 1.77 -4.04 -18.81
N CYS A 57 0.50 -3.99 -18.44
CA CYS A 57 -0.22 -2.73 -18.23
C CYS A 57 0.40 -1.87 -17.12
N MET A 58 0.90 -2.48 -16.04
CA MET A 58 1.51 -1.75 -14.93
C MET A 58 2.85 -1.11 -15.30
N ILE A 59 3.68 -1.81 -16.09
CA ILE A 59 4.99 -1.33 -16.57
C ILE A 59 4.77 -0.21 -17.62
N ASN A 60 3.98 -0.47 -18.66
CA ASN A 60 3.75 0.49 -19.74
C ASN A 60 3.13 1.80 -19.24
N ASN A 61 2.25 1.73 -18.22
CA ASN A 61 1.60 2.91 -17.65
C ASN A 61 2.38 3.57 -16.51
N HIS A 62 3.60 3.15 -16.18
CA HIS A 62 4.34 3.70 -15.03
C HIS A 62 4.73 5.17 -15.23
N HIS A 63 5.22 5.53 -16.43
CA HIS A 63 5.73 6.86 -16.73
C HIS A 63 4.64 7.95 -16.84
N ASN A 64 3.41 7.58 -17.18
CA ASN A 64 2.31 8.52 -17.47
C ASN A 64 1.42 8.82 -16.25
N LYS A 65 1.97 8.73 -15.03
CA LYS A 65 1.19 8.86 -13.79
C LYS A 65 1.54 10.12 -13.02
N SER A 66 0.50 10.90 -12.70
CA SER A 66 0.63 11.96 -11.70
C SER A 66 0.96 11.39 -10.33
N GLY A 67 1.60 12.18 -9.46
CA GLY A 67 2.00 11.73 -8.11
C GLY A 67 0.84 11.11 -7.31
N ARG A 68 -0.39 11.61 -7.47
CA ARG A 68 -1.59 11.03 -6.84
C ARG A 68 -1.91 9.62 -7.36
N LYS A 69 -1.72 9.35 -8.66
CA LYS A 69 -1.91 8.02 -9.25
C LYS A 69 -0.80 7.08 -8.78
N LEU A 70 0.44 7.56 -8.65
CA LEU A 70 1.57 6.79 -8.14
C LEU A 70 1.34 6.31 -6.70
N LEU A 71 0.84 7.17 -5.81
CA LEU A 71 0.50 6.79 -4.42
C LEU A 71 -0.64 5.75 -4.31
N LYS A 72 -1.44 5.59 -5.38
CA LYS A 72 -2.48 4.57 -5.45
C LYS A 72 -2.00 3.26 -6.10
N GLN A 73 -0.83 3.27 -6.72
CA GLN A 73 -0.30 2.12 -7.42
C GLN A 73 0.20 1.10 -6.38
N THR A 74 -0.28 -0.13 -6.50
CA THR A 74 0.30 -1.29 -5.81
C THR A 74 1.61 -1.69 -6.50
N ASN A 75 2.47 -2.42 -5.80
CA ASN A 75 3.76 -2.87 -6.34
C ASN A 75 4.64 -1.71 -6.85
N SER A 76 4.51 -0.52 -6.26
CA SER A 76 5.20 0.68 -6.72
C SER A 76 6.72 0.58 -6.58
N LEU A 77 7.21 -0.14 -5.56
CA LEU A 77 8.64 -0.33 -5.30
C LEU A 77 9.31 -1.20 -6.37
N ILE A 78 8.71 -2.35 -6.71
CA ILE A 78 9.26 -3.22 -7.76
C ILE A 78 9.23 -2.52 -9.13
N LEU A 79 8.18 -1.76 -9.43
CA LEU A 79 8.09 -0.99 -10.68
C LEU A 79 9.14 0.11 -10.74
N LEU A 80 9.39 0.80 -9.62
CA LEU A 80 10.46 1.79 -9.52
C LEU A 80 11.82 1.13 -9.80
N LYS A 81 12.08 -0.06 -9.25
CA LYS A 81 13.33 -0.80 -9.51
C LYS A 81 13.47 -1.23 -10.97
N ILE A 82 12.40 -1.71 -11.60
CA ILE A 82 12.39 -2.03 -13.03
C ILE A 82 12.75 -0.78 -13.84
N ASN A 83 12.09 0.35 -13.56
CA ASN A 83 12.34 1.59 -14.27
C ASN A 83 13.79 2.09 -14.12
N ILE A 84 14.30 2.11 -12.88
CA ILE A 84 15.71 2.48 -12.63
C ILE A 84 16.64 1.56 -13.40
N LEU A 85 16.39 0.24 -13.39
CA LEU A 85 17.25 -0.73 -14.05
C LEU A 85 17.27 -0.54 -15.58
N LEU A 86 16.11 -0.27 -16.19
CA LEU A 86 16.02 0.02 -17.62
C LEU A 86 16.80 1.30 -17.99
N GLN A 87 16.71 2.35 -17.17
CA GLN A 87 17.41 3.61 -17.38
C GLN A 87 18.93 3.46 -17.21
N GLU A 88 19.37 2.86 -16.10
CA GLU A 88 20.79 2.69 -15.77
C GLU A 88 21.51 1.79 -16.77
N LYS A 89 20.85 0.70 -17.20
CA LYS A 89 21.41 -0.21 -18.21
C LYS A 89 21.11 0.23 -19.65
N LYS A 90 20.39 1.33 -19.86
CA LYS A 90 19.97 1.85 -21.18
C LYS A 90 19.32 0.78 -22.06
N MET A 91 18.45 -0.03 -21.45
CA MET A 91 17.77 -1.13 -22.13
C MET A 91 16.48 -0.67 -22.77
N GLU A 92 16.14 -1.28 -23.90
CA GLU A 92 14.80 -1.23 -24.46
C GLU A 92 14.06 -2.50 -24.09
N LEU A 93 12.90 -2.37 -23.43
CA LEU A 93 12.07 -3.49 -23.03
C LEU A 93 10.83 -3.58 -23.91
N ILE A 94 10.67 -4.72 -24.58
CA ILE A 94 9.49 -5.09 -25.34
C ILE A 94 8.75 -6.19 -24.58
N LEU A 95 7.50 -5.92 -24.22
CA LEU A 95 6.64 -6.86 -23.50
C LEU A 95 5.58 -7.42 -24.43
N GLU A 96 5.59 -8.74 -24.62
CA GLU A 96 4.65 -9.45 -25.49
C GLU A 96 3.71 -10.33 -24.67
N LYS A 97 2.42 -10.20 -24.93
CA LYS A 97 1.39 -10.99 -24.25
C LYS A 97 1.28 -12.35 -24.90
N VAL A 98 1.56 -13.41 -24.15
CA VAL A 98 1.32 -14.80 -24.58
C VAL A 98 -0.05 -15.26 -24.09
N LYS A 99 -0.75 -16.07 -24.88
CA LYS A 99 -2.04 -16.63 -24.49
C LYS A 99 -1.80 -17.75 -23.46
N ARG A 100 -2.55 -17.70 -22.37
CA ARG A 100 -2.47 -18.75 -21.34
C ARG A 100 -2.96 -20.08 -21.93
N TYR A 101 -2.23 -21.17 -21.66
CA TYR A 101 -2.55 -22.52 -22.16
C TYR A 101 -2.55 -22.63 -23.70
N SER A 102 -1.67 -21.90 -24.39
CA SER A 102 -1.54 -22.01 -25.85
C SER A 102 -0.64 -23.17 -26.31
N GLY A 103 -0.12 -24.00 -25.39
CA GLY A 103 0.90 -25.01 -25.71
C GLY A 103 2.29 -24.41 -25.92
N ASP A 104 2.55 -23.21 -25.37
CA ASP A 104 3.89 -22.63 -25.39
C ASP A 104 4.76 -23.33 -24.34
N ALA A 105 5.70 -24.14 -24.81
CA ALA A 105 6.55 -24.97 -23.96
C ALA A 105 7.40 -24.17 -22.97
N MET A 106 7.82 -22.95 -23.32
CA MET A 106 8.63 -22.11 -22.42
C MET A 106 7.76 -21.46 -21.35
N ASN A 107 6.56 -21.00 -21.71
CA ASN A 107 5.63 -20.46 -20.74
C ASN A 107 5.15 -21.55 -19.75
N GLU A 108 4.86 -22.76 -20.25
CA GLU A 108 4.49 -23.90 -19.40
C GLU A 108 5.62 -24.31 -18.46
N MET A 109 6.87 -24.35 -18.96
CA MET A 109 8.05 -24.58 -18.12
C MET A 109 8.20 -23.51 -17.03
N ALA A 110 8.02 -22.23 -17.36
CA ALA A 110 8.09 -21.15 -16.38
C ALA A 110 7.01 -21.29 -15.29
N ASP A 111 5.78 -21.65 -15.68
CA ASP A 111 4.66 -21.91 -14.76
C ASP A 111 4.93 -23.10 -13.83
N GLU A 112 5.50 -24.19 -14.35
CA GLU A 112 5.88 -25.36 -13.56
C GLU A 112 6.99 -25.03 -12.54
N LEU A 113 8.01 -24.28 -12.98
CA LEU A 113 9.08 -23.81 -12.10
C LEU A 113 8.52 -22.87 -11.03
N ALA A 114 7.59 -21.96 -11.35
CA ALA A 114 6.97 -21.07 -10.37
C ALA A 114 6.20 -21.84 -9.29
N LYS A 115 5.55 -22.96 -9.66
CA LYS A 115 4.84 -23.84 -8.72
C LYS A 115 5.82 -24.58 -7.82
N SER A 116 6.88 -25.16 -8.36
CA SER A 116 7.89 -25.90 -7.57
C SER A 116 8.70 -24.97 -6.65
N THR A 117 8.91 -23.72 -7.06
CA THR A 117 9.60 -22.68 -6.29
C THR A 117 8.96 -22.44 -4.92
N GLY A 118 7.64 -22.66 -4.78
CA GLY A 118 6.90 -22.50 -3.53
C GLY A 118 7.55 -23.17 -2.31
N ASN A 119 8.28 -24.26 -2.52
CA ASN A 119 8.95 -25.04 -1.48
C ASN A 119 10.43 -24.67 -1.25
N SER A 120 10.97 -23.69 -1.98
CA SER A 120 12.38 -23.30 -1.90
C SER A 120 12.65 -22.19 -0.87
N ASN A 121 13.85 -22.20 -0.26
CA ASN A 121 14.27 -21.17 0.71
C ASN A 121 14.83 -19.88 0.07
N HIS A 122 14.75 -19.74 -1.26
CA HIS A 122 15.32 -18.61 -1.98
C HIS A 122 14.32 -17.45 -2.05
N TYR A 123 14.34 -16.53 -1.09
CA TYR A 123 13.37 -15.43 -1.04
C TYR A 123 13.83 -14.17 -1.76
N PHE A 124 12.98 -13.64 -2.63
CA PHE A 124 13.19 -12.31 -3.20
C PHE A 124 12.98 -11.24 -2.13
N ASN A 125 14.01 -10.45 -1.87
CA ASN A 125 13.97 -9.38 -0.89
C ASN A 125 13.85 -8.01 -1.58
N ASN A 126 12.67 -7.39 -1.51
CA ASN A 126 12.44 -6.09 -2.12
C ASN A 126 12.81 -4.88 -1.23
N ARG A 127 13.63 -5.06 -0.19
CA ARG A 127 14.05 -3.94 0.68
C ARG A 127 14.87 -2.90 -0.13
N PHE A 128 14.72 -1.63 0.26
CA PHE A 128 15.64 -0.54 -0.08
C PHE A 128 16.60 -0.41 1.11
N ASN A 129 17.91 -0.48 0.86
CA ASN A 129 18.97 -0.69 1.86
C ASN A 129 19.16 0.40 2.94
N TYR A 130 18.27 1.40 3.03
CA TYR A 130 18.41 2.50 4.00
C TYR A 130 17.73 2.26 5.36
N SER A 131 17.00 1.16 5.56
CA SER A 131 16.39 0.83 6.85
C SER A 131 16.41 -0.66 7.10
N ASN A 132 17.23 -1.08 8.07
CA ASN A 132 17.46 -2.48 8.41
C ASN A 132 16.26 -3.16 9.10
N ARG A 133 15.13 -2.44 9.30
CA ARG A 133 14.00 -2.90 10.14
C ARG A 133 12.61 -2.75 9.52
N THR A 134 12.47 -2.22 8.30
CA THR A 134 11.14 -1.96 7.73
C THR A 134 10.72 -3.00 6.71
N ILE A 135 9.58 -3.64 6.95
CA ILE A 135 8.85 -4.48 6.00
C ILE A 135 8.51 -3.61 4.77
N PRO A 136 8.88 -4.01 3.53
CA PRO A 136 8.56 -3.24 2.34
C PRO A 136 7.04 -3.17 2.15
N ILE A 137 6.52 -1.98 1.87
CA ILE A 137 5.09 -1.75 1.65
C ILE A 137 4.82 -1.84 0.15
N GLU A 138 4.36 -3.00 -0.31
CA GLU A 138 3.93 -3.22 -1.71
C GLU A 138 2.44 -2.94 -1.93
N TYR A 139 1.76 -2.55 -0.87
CA TYR A 139 0.35 -2.17 -0.90
C TYR A 139 0.15 -0.75 -1.44
N ASN A 140 -1.08 -0.40 -1.79
CA ASN A 140 -1.46 0.96 -2.15
C ASN A 140 -1.10 1.92 -1.01
N LEU A 141 -0.07 2.74 -1.20
CA LEU A 141 0.52 3.57 -0.15
C LEU A 141 -0.52 4.54 0.45
N ARG A 142 -1.39 5.12 -0.38
CA ARG A 142 -2.48 5.99 0.10
C ARG A 142 -3.45 5.26 1.02
N LYS A 143 -3.88 4.06 0.64
CA LYS A 143 -4.77 3.24 1.49
C LYS A 143 -4.04 2.82 2.76
N PHE A 144 -2.78 2.39 2.65
CA PHE A 144 -1.97 2.03 3.80
C PHE A 144 -1.87 3.17 4.82
N ILE A 145 -1.46 4.37 4.39
CA ILE A 145 -1.37 5.54 5.25
C ILE A 145 -2.74 5.89 5.85
N LYS A 146 -3.81 5.87 5.04
CA LYS A 146 -5.17 6.14 5.54
C LYS A 146 -5.58 5.15 6.63
N THR A 147 -5.35 3.85 6.42
CA THR A 147 -5.66 2.82 7.41
C THR A 147 -4.83 3.02 8.67
N LEU A 148 -3.53 3.25 8.54
CA LEU A 148 -2.62 3.50 9.67
C LEU A 148 -3.06 4.71 10.51
N MET A 149 -3.44 5.81 9.85
CA MET A 149 -3.90 7.01 10.55
C MET A 149 -5.25 6.75 11.22
N ASN A 150 -6.17 6.05 10.56
CA ASN A 150 -7.46 5.69 11.15
C ASN A 150 -7.30 4.76 12.35
N THR A 151 -6.40 3.76 12.29
CA THR A 151 -6.15 2.85 13.41
C THR A 151 -5.50 3.58 14.57
N ARG A 152 -4.57 4.51 14.30
CA ARG A 152 -3.99 5.37 15.32
C ARG A 152 -5.07 6.21 16.01
N VAL A 153 -5.91 6.90 15.25
CA VAL A 153 -7.00 7.71 15.81
C VAL A 153 -7.95 6.83 16.63
N ALA A 154 -8.32 5.64 16.13
CA ALA A 154 -9.17 4.72 16.86
C ALA A 154 -8.52 4.25 18.18
N ALA A 155 -7.22 3.96 18.18
CA ALA A 155 -6.48 3.58 19.38
C ALA A 155 -6.39 4.72 20.39
N GLU A 156 -6.06 5.94 19.95
CA GLU A 156 -6.06 7.14 20.79
C GLU A 156 -7.45 7.37 21.40
N TRP A 157 -8.52 7.21 20.61
CA TRP A 157 -9.89 7.28 21.10
C TRP A 157 -10.20 6.19 22.12
N SER A 158 -9.79 4.95 21.90
CA SER A 158 -10.05 3.83 22.80
C SER A 158 -9.45 4.04 24.20
N ILE A 159 -8.33 4.75 24.30
CA ILE A 159 -7.59 5.00 25.55
C ILE A 159 -8.16 6.20 26.34
N LEU A 160 -9.14 6.93 25.79
CA LEU A 160 -9.77 8.02 26.53
C LEU A 160 -10.45 7.49 27.79
N LYS A 161 -10.12 8.07 28.96
CA LYS A 161 -10.71 7.74 30.28
C LYS A 161 -12.24 7.75 30.30
N THR A 162 -12.86 8.52 29.41
CA THR A 162 -14.32 8.55 29.25
C THR A 162 -14.92 7.23 28.80
N ASN A 163 -14.13 6.34 28.20
CA ASN A 163 -14.55 5.03 27.75
C ASN A 163 -14.35 3.94 28.83
N GLU A 164 -13.71 4.26 29.96
CA GLU A 164 -13.52 3.31 31.07
C GLU A 164 -14.79 3.10 31.90
N TYR A 165 -15.75 4.03 31.80
CA TYR A 165 -17.00 3.97 32.56
C TYR A 165 -18.13 3.40 31.70
N GLU A 166 -18.72 2.30 32.15
CA GLU A 166 -19.90 1.63 31.58
C GLU A 166 -21.19 2.43 31.80
N THR A 167 -21.21 3.73 31.49
CA THR A 167 -22.52 4.37 31.30
C THR A 167 -23.11 3.79 30.02
N PRO A 168 -24.29 3.13 30.05
CA PRO A 168 -24.89 2.58 28.86
C PRO A 168 -25.26 3.72 27.91
N ILE A 169 -24.43 3.92 26.89
CA ILE A 169 -24.70 4.86 25.80
C ILE A 169 -25.64 4.15 24.84
N ASP A 170 -26.83 4.71 24.64
CA ASP A 170 -27.69 4.31 23.52
C ASP A 170 -27.02 4.78 22.22
N TRP A 171 -26.24 3.89 21.62
CA TRP A 171 -25.52 4.15 20.39
C TRP A 171 -26.46 4.43 19.22
N ASN A 172 -27.67 3.88 19.22
CA ASN A 172 -28.62 4.12 18.13
C ASN A 172 -29.11 5.58 18.18
N ILE A 173 -29.54 6.06 19.34
CA ILE A 173 -29.93 7.48 19.53
C ILE A 173 -28.73 8.40 19.29
N THR A 174 -27.57 8.05 19.83
CA THR A 174 -26.34 8.84 19.70
C THR A 174 -25.92 8.98 18.24
N TRP A 175 -25.89 7.88 17.49
CA TRP A 175 -25.59 7.91 16.06
C TRP A 175 -26.66 8.65 15.27
N ASN A 176 -27.94 8.49 15.59
CA ASN A 176 -29.02 9.23 14.94
C ASN A 176 -28.88 10.75 15.16
N LEU A 177 -28.53 11.20 16.36
CA LEU A 177 -28.22 12.60 16.65
C LEU A 177 -27.02 13.07 15.85
N ILE A 178 -25.89 12.35 15.92
CA ILE A 178 -24.67 12.68 15.16
C ILE A 178 -24.96 12.70 13.65
N HIS A 179 -25.77 11.77 13.12
CA HIS A 179 -26.15 11.71 11.71
C HIS A 179 -27.01 12.90 11.29
N ARG A 180 -27.95 13.34 12.12
CA ARG A 180 -28.70 14.59 11.91
C ARG A 180 -27.75 15.80 11.86
N TYR A 181 -26.67 15.78 12.66
CA TYR A 181 -25.60 16.77 12.59
C TYR A 181 -24.54 16.52 11.48
N LYS A 182 -24.50 15.34 10.84
CA LYS A 182 -23.69 15.08 9.63
C LYS A 182 -24.40 15.53 8.36
N GLY A 183 -25.74 15.68 8.38
CA GLY A 183 -26.51 16.30 7.29
C GLY A 183 -26.08 17.74 6.99
N PHE A 184 -25.34 18.37 7.90
CA PHE A 184 -24.48 19.50 7.59
C PHE A 184 -23.24 18.99 6.87
N ASN A 185 -23.28 18.87 5.54
CA ASN A 185 -22.07 19.02 4.74
C ASN A 185 -21.28 20.17 5.38
N CYS A 186 -20.00 19.99 5.73
CA CYS A 186 -19.18 21.03 6.38
C CYS A 186 -18.93 22.21 5.40
N ILE A 187 -20.00 22.92 5.06
CA ILE A 187 -20.09 23.98 4.05
C ILE A 187 -19.69 25.34 4.63
N SER A 188 -19.52 25.43 5.95
CA SER A 188 -19.03 26.63 6.61
C SER A 188 -18.16 26.30 7.82
N VAL A 189 -17.21 27.20 8.09
CA VAL A 189 -16.31 27.14 9.24
C VAL A 189 -17.09 27.08 10.56
N LYS A 190 -18.18 27.86 10.68
CA LYS A 190 -19.03 27.87 11.88
C LYS A 190 -19.68 26.51 12.16
N LYS A 191 -20.22 25.85 11.12
CA LYS A 191 -20.83 24.51 11.25
C LYS A 191 -19.79 23.45 11.63
N HIS A 192 -18.59 23.54 11.04
CA HIS A 192 -17.47 22.66 11.40
C HIS A 192 -17.06 22.82 12.88
N TRP A 193 -16.96 24.06 13.38
CA TRP A 193 -16.67 24.33 14.78
C TRP A 193 -17.74 23.79 15.74
N HIS A 194 -19.02 23.93 15.42
CA HIS A 194 -20.09 23.36 16.25
C HIS A 194 -20.02 21.83 16.30
N LEU A 195 -19.76 21.16 15.17
CA LEU A 195 -19.59 19.71 15.16
C LEU A 195 -18.39 19.29 16.02
N ILE A 196 -17.24 19.96 15.89
CA ILE A 196 -16.06 19.73 16.74
C ILE A 196 -16.42 19.92 18.22
N PHE A 197 -17.14 20.99 18.55
CA PHE A 197 -17.53 21.29 19.92
C PHE A 197 -18.41 20.18 20.50
N ILE A 198 -19.45 19.73 19.79
CA ILE A 198 -20.33 18.63 20.22
C ILE A 198 -19.54 17.33 20.39
N THR A 199 -18.65 16.99 19.46
CA THR A 199 -17.81 15.78 19.56
C THR A 199 -16.87 15.85 20.77
N LYS A 200 -16.27 17.01 21.03
CA LYS A 200 -15.41 17.22 22.21
C LYS A 200 -16.22 17.19 23.51
N LEU A 201 -17.43 17.74 23.53
CA LEU A 201 -18.33 17.67 24.68
C LEU A 201 -18.70 16.21 24.99
N PHE A 202 -19.12 15.45 23.97
CA PHE A 202 -19.47 14.03 24.09
C PHE A 202 -18.31 13.19 24.64
N ALA A 203 -17.11 13.41 24.12
CA ALA A 203 -15.89 12.73 24.58
C ALA A 203 -15.30 13.33 25.88
N LYS A 204 -16.00 14.28 26.53
CA LYS A 204 -15.54 15.07 27.69
C LYS A 204 -14.11 15.61 27.54
N LEU A 205 -13.74 15.97 26.32
CA LEU A 205 -12.44 16.56 25.93
C LEU A 205 -12.43 18.08 26.05
N LEU A 206 -13.59 18.70 26.29
CA LEU A 206 -13.65 20.13 26.58
C LEU A 206 -13.01 20.39 27.96
N PRO A 207 -12.16 21.41 28.08
CA PRO A 207 -11.56 21.74 29.35
C PRO A 207 -12.65 22.11 30.36
N ILE A 208 -12.63 21.43 31.50
CA ILE A 208 -13.48 21.73 32.66
C ILE A 208 -13.03 23.08 33.26
N GLY A 209 -13.89 23.75 34.01
CA GLY A 209 -13.60 25.03 34.67
C GLY A 209 -12.24 25.06 35.38
N THR A 210 -11.84 23.95 36.02
CA THR A 210 -10.53 23.78 36.66
C THR A 210 -9.34 23.83 35.68
N ILE A 211 -9.46 23.22 34.50
CA ILE A 211 -8.44 23.27 33.44
C ILE A 211 -8.41 24.65 32.78
N LEU A 212 -9.58 25.30 32.65
CA LEU A 212 -9.68 26.68 32.14
C LEU A 212 -9.04 27.68 33.10
N LEU A 213 -9.26 27.54 34.41
CA LEU A 213 -8.61 28.31 35.47
C LEU A 213 -7.09 28.15 35.43
N GLN A 214 -6.57 26.94 35.24
CA GLN A 214 -5.13 26.70 35.11
C GLN A 214 -4.52 27.34 33.85
N ARG A 215 -5.24 27.32 32.72
CA ARG A 215 -4.73 27.82 31.42
C ARG A 215 -4.86 29.33 31.26
N LYS A 216 -5.93 29.92 31.79
CA LYS A 216 -6.23 31.36 31.75
C LYS A 216 -6.80 31.81 33.09
N PRO A 217 -5.95 31.85 34.14
CA PRO A 217 -6.38 32.26 35.47
C PRO A 217 -6.98 33.65 35.44
N ASP A 218 -6.51 34.53 34.55
CA ASP A 218 -7.01 35.90 34.48
C ASP A 218 -8.47 36.07 34.05
N ILE A 219 -8.99 35.13 33.27
CA ILE A 219 -10.34 35.19 32.69
C ILE A 219 -11.35 34.41 33.54
N TYR A 220 -10.89 33.38 34.24
CA TYR A 220 -11.76 32.43 34.92
C TYR A 220 -11.67 32.52 36.46
N LYS A 221 -11.18 33.64 37.01
CA LYS A 221 -10.94 33.85 38.46
C LYS A 221 -12.13 33.49 39.34
N ASP A 222 -13.34 33.76 38.86
CA ASP A 222 -14.58 33.61 39.63
C ASP A 222 -15.22 32.22 39.49
N PHE A 223 -14.58 31.30 38.77
CA PHE A 223 -15.08 29.95 38.50
C PHE A 223 -14.61 29.00 39.62
N VAL A 224 -15.26 29.10 40.79
CA VAL A 224 -15.08 28.19 41.95
C VAL A 224 -16.42 27.59 42.34
#